data_AF-N9Q7U0-F1
#
_entry.id   AF-N9Q7U0-F1
#
_cell.length_a   1.000
_cell.length_b   1.000
_cell.length_c   1.000
_cell.angle_alpha   90.00
_cell.angle_beta   90.00
_cell.angle_gamma   90.00
#
_symmetry.space_group_name_H-M   'P 1'
#
loop_
_entity.id
_entity.type
_entity.pdbx_description
1 polymer ?
#
loop_
_entity_poly.entity_id
_entity_poly.type
_entity_poly.pdbx_seq_one_letter_code
_entity_poly.pdbx_strand_id
1 'polypeptide(L)'
;MAMREMTNNFNKSLIFLMVVFLSSCSLLEQKSCIHNFNKRVIELSHDIKVQQAINRIENKTFCGNLTYTEFYNHVDVLLEGLNDNQKQDFYTVLFFAEFHRNENGGEYIEFLTKNSINIYEQYKLKMSDKKLLDKMEYTNEEWLNIKALGEVLH
;
A
#
# COMPACT_ATOMS: atom_id res chain seq x y z
N MET A 1 -56.23 5.13 -39.39
CA MET A 1 -55.32 4.41 -38.48
C MET A 1 -54.35 5.46 -37.95
N ALA A 2 -54.64 6.01 -36.77
CA ALA A 2 -53.93 7.18 -36.26
C ALA A 2 -52.58 6.78 -35.66
N MET A 3 -51.51 7.40 -36.14
CA MET A 3 -50.19 7.38 -35.51
C MET A 3 -50.31 8.06 -34.14
N ARG A 4 -49.86 7.38 -33.09
CA ARG A 4 -49.62 7.98 -31.78
C ARG A 4 -48.15 7.82 -31.47
N GLU A 5 -47.41 8.91 -31.66
CA GLU A 5 -46.13 9.13 -31.00
C GLU A 5 -46.37 9.02 -29.48
N MET A 6 -45.62 8.15 -28.81
CA MET A 6 -45.46 8.21 -27.36
C MET A 6 -44.06 8.71 -27.05
N THR A 7 -43.96 10.04 -27.03
CA THR A 7 -42.89 10.80 -26.42
C THR A 7 -42.91 10.58 -24.91
N ASN A 8 -41.72 10.52 -24.32
CA ASN A 8 -41.40 10.68 -22.90
C ASN A 8 -41.94 9.61 -21.95
N ASN A 9 -41.00 8.76 -21.50
CA ASN A 9 -40.65 8.68 -20.07
C ASN A 9 -39.27 8.05 -19.96
N PHE A 10 -38.23 8.83 -20.27
CA PHE A 10 -36.92 8.56 -19.70
C PHE A 10 -37.09 8.68 -18.20
N ASN A 11 -37.27 7.52 -17.53
CA ASN A 11 -37.21 7.42 -16.10
C ASN A 11 -35.86 8.01 -15.69
N LYS A 12 -35.92 9.25 -15.19
CA LYS A 12 -34.89 9.91 -14.39
C LYS A 12 -34.68 9.02 -13.16
N SER A 13 -33.98 7.92 -13.34
CA SER A 13 -33.36 7.20 -12.25
C SER A 13 -32.39 8.21 -11.66
N LEU A 14 -32.79 8.81 -10.55
CA LEU A 14 -31.96 9.67 -9.74
C LEU A 14 -30.67 8.90 -9.51
N ILE A 15 -29.61 9.32 -10.21
CA ILE A 15 -28.25 9.00 -9.85
C ILE A 15 -28.10 9.59 -8.46
N PHE A 16 -28.35 8.77 -7.44
CA PHE A 16 -27.96 9.04 -6.08
C PHE A 16 -26.45 8.91 -6.09
N LEU A 17 -25.79 9.96 -6.55
CA LEU A 17 -24.38 10.21 -6.29
C LEU A 17 -24.32 10.39 -4.77
N MET A 18 -24.22 9.28 -4.04
CA MET A 18 -23.58 9.30 -2.73
C MET A 18 -22.15 9.74 -3.02
N VAL A 19 -21.93 11.04 -3.01
CA VAL A 19 -20.62 11.60 -2.74
C VAL A 19 -20.32 11.12 -1.33
N VAL A 20 -19.67 9.96 -1.24
CA VAL A 20 -18.97 9.57 -0.03
C VAL A 20 -17.98 10.70 0.16
N PHE A 21 -18.25 11.57 1.13
CA PHE A 21 -17.25 12.52 1.57
C PHE A 21 -16.01 11.68 1.86
N LEU A 22 -14.97 11.86 1.04
CA LEU A 22 -13.62 11.41 1.35
C LEU A 22 -13.25 12.16 2.63
N SER A 23 -13.70 11.65 3.77
CA SER A 23 -13.32 12.15 5.06
C SER A 23 -11.83 11.98 5.11
N SER A 24 -11.12 13.10 4.97
CA SER A 24 -9.71 13.20 5.27
C SER A 24 -9.49 12.48 6.60
N CYS A 25 -8.61 11.48 6.59
CA CYS A 25 -8.17 10.75 7.78
C CYS A 25 -8.04 11.72 8.96
N SER A 26 -8.72 11.42 10.08
CA SER A 26 -8.64 12.27 11.26
C SER A 26 -7.20 12.33 11.75
N LEU A 27 -6.84 13.41 12.46
CA LEU A 27 -5.48 13.53 13.03
C LEU A 27 -5.12 12.35 13.94
N LEU A 28 -6.13 11.76 14.60
CA LEU A 28 -5.94 10.61 15.49
C LEU A 28 -5.67 9.32 14.69
N GLU A 29 -6.44 9.07 13.63
CA GLU A 29 -6.21 7.94 12.72
C GLU A 29 -4.85 8.06 12.04
N GLN A 30 -4.46 9.26 11.61
CA GLN A 30 -3.15 9.51 11.02
C GLN A 30 -2.02 9.16 12.01
N LYS A 31 -2.11 9.63 13.25
CA LYS A 31 -1.11 9.31 14.29
C LYS A 31 -1.05 7.82 14.58
N SER A 32 -2.20 7.15 14.67
CA SER A 32 -2.26 5.70 14.89
C SER A 32 -1.64 4.93 13.73
N CYS A 33 -1.92 5.34 12.50
CA CYS A 33 -1.35 4.74 11.29
C CYS A 33 0.17 4.88 11.27
N ILE A 34 0.71 6.08 11.51
CA ILE A 34 2.17 6.32 11.59
C ILE A 34 2.80 5.47 12.69
N HIS A 35 2.15 5.38 13.86
CA HIS A 35 2.64 4.56 14.95
C HIS A 35 2.72 3.07 14.57
N ASN A 36 1.65 2.53 13.98
CA ASN A 36 1.60 1.13 13.55
C ASN A 36 2.62 0.85 12.44
N PHE A 37 2.76 1.76 11.48
CA PHE A 37 3.78 1.68 10.44
C PHE A 37 5.19 1.57 11.05
N ASN A 38 5.56 2.50 11.92
CA ASN A 38 6.89 2.50 12.56
C ASN A 38 7.12 1.25 13.41
N LYS A 39 6.11 0.78 14.15
CA LYS A 39 6.16 -0.49 14.89
C LYS A 39 6.47 -1.66 13.96
N ARG A 40 5.75 -1.77 12.84
CA ARG A 40 5.96 -2.84 11.84
C ARG A 40 7.35 -2.75 11.23
N VAL A 41 7.83 -1.57 10.86
CA VAL A 41 9.19 -1.38 10.30
C VAL A 41 10.28 -1.91 11.24
N ILE A 42 10.18 -1.61 12.54
CA ILE A 42 11.16 -2.06 13.55
C ILE A 42 11.15 -3.58 13.70
N GLU A 43 9.98 -4.21 13.64
CA GLU A 43 9.86 -5.67 13.75
C GLU A 43 10.26 -6.39 12.46
N LEU A 44 10.00 -5.79 11.29
CA LEU A 44 10.23 -6.39 9.97
C LEU A 44 11.69 -6.32 9.51
N SER A 45 12.49 -5.38 10.02
CA SER A 45 13.91 -5.27 9.70
C SER A 45 14.72 -4.84 10.91
N HIS A 46 15.83 -5.53 11.17
CA HIS A 46 16.82 -5.15 12.18
C HIS A 46 18.00 -4.34 11.59
N ASP A 47 18.00 -4.09 10.28
CA ASP A 47 19.05 -3.29 9.65
C ASP A 47 18.78 -1.80 9.88
N ILE A 48 19.65 -1.15 10.66
CA ILE A 48 19.51 0.26 11.04
C ILE A 48 19.49 1.17 9.81
N LYS A 49 20.25 0.86 8.75
CA LYS A 49 20.26 1.69 7.53
C LYS A 49 18.94 1.59 6.78
N VAL A 50 18.35 0.39 6.74
CA VAL A 50 17.03 0.16 6.13
C VAL A 50 15.95 0.91 6.92
N GLN A 51 15.95 0.80 8.25
CA GLN A 51 15.03 1.56 9.11
C GLN A 51 15.18 3.07 8.92
N GLN A 52 16.42 3.58 8.87
CA GLN A 52 16.71 4.99 8.63
C GLN A 52 16.24 5.45 7.24
N ALA A 53 16.41 4.62 6.21
CA ALA A 53 15.91 4.91 4.87
C ALA A 53 14.38 5.02 4.85
N ILE A 54 13.68 4.10 5.51
CA ILE A 54 12.21 4.11 5.58
C ILE A 54 11.69 5.30 6.39
N ASN A 55 12.33 5.62 7.51
CA ASN A 55 11.94 6.75 8.37
C ASN A 55 12.13 8.12 7.70
N ARG A 56 12.88 8.20 6.58
CA ARG A 56 13.00 9.42 5.77
C ARG A 56 11.79 9.64 4.85
N ILE A 57 10.96 8.63 4.62
CA ILE A 57 9.74 8.79 3.83
C ILE A 57 8.77 9.68 4.60
N GLU A 58 8.19 10.66 3.92
CA GLU A 58 7.22 11.54 4.56
C GLU A 58 6.04 10.74 5.10
N ASN A 59 5.81 10.80 6.42
CA ASN A 59 4.74 10.06 7.11
C ASN A 59 3.34 10.26 6.51
N LYS A 60 3.11 11.40 5.82
CA LYS A 60 1.85 11.69 5.12
C LYS A 60 1.61 10.77 3.92
N THR A 61 2.67 10.19 3.37
CA THR A 61 2.63 9.19 2.28
C THR A 61 1.76 8.01 2.71
N PHE A 62 1.93 7.51 3.94
CA PHE A 62 1.34 6.25 4.38
C PHE A 62 -0.12 6.35 4.86
N CYS A 63 -0.55 7.52 5.30
CA CYS A 63 -1.77 7.65 6.11
C CYS A 63 -2.83 8.60 5.51
N GLY A 64 -2.84 8.78 4.18
CA GLY A 64 -3.79 9.65 3.48
C GLY A 64 -4.21 9.11 2.12
N ASN A 65 -5.18 9.79 1.48
CA ASN A 65 -5.68 9.47 0.13
C ASN A 65 -4.74 9.94 -0.99
N LEU A 66 -3.46 10.14 -0.68
CA LEU A 66 -2.48 10.62 -1.65
C LEU A 66 -1.87 9.41 -2.35
N THR A 67 -1.84 9.46 -3.68
CA THR A 67 -1.07 8.52 -4.52
C THR A 67 0.39 8.53 -4.06
N TYR A 68 1.05 7.37 -4.04
CA TYR A 68 2.47 7.25 -3.67
C TYR A 68 3.45 7.85 -4.69
N THR A 69 2.96 8.68 -5.62
CA THR A 69 3.71 9.37 -6.67
C THR A 69 4.98 10.04 -6.14
N GLU A 70 4.89 10.74 -5.01
CA GLU A 70 6.05 11.45 -4.45
C GLU A 70 7.12 10.48 -3.93
N PHE A 71 6.70 9.35 -3.34
CA PHE A 71 7.60 8.28 -2.94
C PHE A 71 8.30 7.66 -4.15
N TYR A 72 7.57 7.33 -5.21
CA TYR A 72 8.15 6.72 -6.41
C TYR A 72 9.13 7.65 -7.13
N ASN A 73 8.88 8.97 -7.12
CA ASN A 73 9.76 9.96 -7.75
C ASN A 73 11.10 10.15 -7.02
N HIS A 74 11.17 9.85 -5.72
CA HIS A 74 12.34 10.12 -4.89
C HIS A 74 12.93 8.87 -4.23
N VAL A 75 12.52 7.68 -4.69
CA VAL A 75 12.95 6.40 -4.09
C VAL A 75 14.45 6.20 -4.22
N ASP A 76 15.07 6.68 -5.29
CA ASP A 76 16.52 6.64 -5.51
C ASP A 76 17.31 7.34 -4.39
N VAL A 77 16.83 8.50 -3.95
CA VAL A 77 17.42 9.26 -2.82
C VAL A 77 17.29 8.48 -1.51
N LEU A 78 16.19 7.75 -1.32
CA LEU A 78 15.98 6.93 -0.12
C LEU A 78 16.91 5.71 -0.11
N LEU A 79 17.24 5.17 -1.27
CA LEU A 79 18.11 3.99 -1.42
C LEU A 79 19.61 4.34 -1.45
N GLU A 80 19.96 5.63 -1.47
CA GLU A 80 21.34 6.07 -1.46
C GLU A 80 22.09 5.50 -0.25
N GLY A 81 23.24 4.86 -0.51
CA GLY A 81 24.07 4.25 0.52
C GLY A 81 23.61 2.87 1.02
N LEU A 82 22.52 2.31 0.48
CA LEU A 82 22.12 0.93 0.69
C LEU A 82 22.80 -0.01 -0.32
N ASN A 83 23.26 -1.17 0.14
CA ASN A 83 23.67 -2.25 -0.75
C ASN A 83 22.45 -3.02 -1.30
N ASP A 84 22.65 -3.94 -2.24
CA ASP A 84 21.55 -4.60 -2.93
C ASP A 84 20.66 -5.44 -2.01
N ASN A 85 21.24 -6.11 -1.00
CA ASN A 85 20.47 -6.84 0.01
C ASN A 85 19.62 -5.89 0.86
N GLN A 86 20.18 -4.73 1.22
CA GLN A 86 19.47 -3.69 1.98
C GLN A 86 18.35 -3.05 1.16
N LYS A 87 18.54 -2.86 -0.15
CA LYS A 87 17.49 -2.38 -1.05
C LYS A 87 16.34 -3.40 -1.14
N GLN A 88 16.65 -4.69 -1.27
CA GLN A 88 15.63 -5.74 -1.27
C GLN A 88 14.86 -5.79 0.05
N ASP A 89 15.54 -5.68 1.18
CA ASP A 89 14.88 -5.62 2.49
C ASP A 89 14.04 -4.34 2.64
N PHE A 90 14.51 -3.19 2.17
CA PHE A 90 13.75 -1.94 2.12
C PHE A 90 12.41 -2.13 1.42
N TYR A 91 12.41 -2.66 0.20
CA TYR A 91 11.17 -2.89 -0.54
C TYR A 91 10.28 -3.95 0.12
N THR A 92 10.87 -5.05 0.61
CA THR A 92 10.09 -6.08 1.28
C THR A 92 9.43 -5.55 2.57
N VAL A 93 10.14 -4.75 3.36
CA VAL A 93 9.60 -4.13 4.57
C VAL A 93 8.45 -3.20 4.23
N LEU A 94 8.57 -2.35 3.20
CA LEU A 94 7.49 -1.46 2.79
C LEU A 94 6.24 -2.23 2.37
N PHE A 95 6.39 -3.32 1.62
CA PHE A 95 5.29 -4.22 1.27
C PHE A 95 4.50 -4.68 2.50
N PHE A 96 5.20 -5.28 3.48
CA PHE A 96 4.55 -5.82 4.69
C PHE A 96 4.11 -4.73 5.67
N ALA A 97 4.80 -3.59 5.74
CA ALA A 97 4.46 -2.54 6.69
C ALA A 97 3.17 -1.81 6.31
N GLU A 98 3.01 -1.44 5.03
CA GLU A 98 1.89 -0.60 4.57
C GLU A 98 1.43 -0.84 3.13
N PHE A 99 2.34 -1.12 2.20
CA PHE A 99 2.06 -1.06 0.75
C PHE A 99 1.25 -2.26 0.22
N HIS A 100 0.70 -3.10 1.10
CA HIS A 100 -0.25 -4.15 0.71
C HIS A 100 -1.70 -3.68 0.78
N ARG A 101 -1.99 -2.45 1.21
CA ARG A 101 -3.36 -1.98 1.45
C ARG A 101 -3.97 -1.38 0.18
N ASN A 102 -5.27 -1.61 -0.05
CA ASN A 102 -6.10 -0.92 -1.08
C ASN A 102 -5.48 -0.88 -2.50
N GLU A 103 -5.88 0.11 -3.32
CA GLU A 103 -5.35 0.36 -4.68
C GLU A 103 -3.83 0.59 -4.68
N ASN A 104 -3.33 1.15 -3.58
CA ASN A 104 -1.92 1.34 -3.28
C ASN A 104 -1.07 0.07 -3.42
N GLY A 105 -1.64 -1.10 -3.10
CA GLY A 105 -0.94 -2.38 -3.29
C GLY A 105 -0.75 -2.78 -4.74
N GLY A 106 -1.74 -2.51 -5.60
CA GLY A 106 -1.60 -2.71 -7.04
C GLY A 106 -0.52 -1.80 -7.63
N GLU A 107 -0.56 -0.51 -7.28
CA GLU A 107 0.45 0.47 -7.73
C GLU A 107 1.87 0.07 -7.32
N TYR A 108 2.03 -0.48 -6.10
CA TYR A 108 3.34 -0.90 -5.61
C TYR A 108 3.89 -2.10 -6.38
N ILE A 109 3.07 -3.11 -6.65
CA ILE A 109 3.47 -4.26 -7.46
C ILE A 109 3.82 -3.82 -8.89
N GLU A 110 3.04 -2.91 -9.47
CA GLU A 110 3.32 -2.34 -10.80
C GLU A 110 4.67 -1.60 -10.81
N PHE A 111 4.94 -0.80 -9.78
CA PHE A 111 6.23 -0.12 -9.61
C PHE A 111 7.39 -1.11 -9.53
N LEU A 112 7.30 -2.15 -8.70
CA LEU A 112 8.35 -3.16 -8.57
C LEU A 112 8.62 -3.85 -9.91
N THR A 113 7.55 -4.24 -10.61
CA THR A 113 7.61 -4.93 -11.90
C THR A 113 8.26 -4.05 -12.97
N LYS A 114 7.81 -2.81 -13.13
CA LYS A 114 8.36 -1.85 -14.11
C LYS A 114 9.85 -1.61 -13.92
N ASN A 115 10.34 -1.67 -12.69
CA ASN A 115 11.72 -1.42 -12.34
C ASN A 115 12.55 -2.71 -12.16
N SER A 116 12.00 -3.88 -12.50
CA SER A 116 12.68 -5.18 -12.36
C SER A 116 13.18 -5.46 -10.93
N ILE A 117 12.45 -4.99 -9.92
CA ILE A 117 12.77 -5.21 -8.51
C ILE A 117 12.09 -6.50 -8.06
N ASN A 118 12.88 -7.55 -7.82
CA ASN A 118 12.37 -8.82 -7.33
C ASN A 118 12.52 -8.93 -5.81
N ILE A 119 11.39 -9.07 -5.10
CA ILE A 119 11.33 -9.31 -3.64
C ILE A 119 10.72 -10.67 -3.29
N TYR A 120 10.48 -11.55 -4.26
CA TYR A 120 9.66 -12.76 -4.07
C TYR A 120 10.28 -13.75 -3.06
N GLU A 121 11.59 -13.94 -3.09
CA GLU A 121 12.26 -14.83 -2.14
C GLU A 121 12.16 -14.29 -0.70
N GLN A 122 12.36 -12.98 -0.51
CA GLN A 122 12.21 -12.32 0.78
C GLN A 122 10.76 -12.33 1.27
N TYR A 123 9.81 -12.16 0.36
CA TYR A 123 8.38 -12.32 0.63
C TYR A 123 8.07 -13.71 1.18
N LYS A 124 8.50 -14.77 0.49
CA LYS A 124 8.29 -16.17 0.94
C LYS A 124 8.90 -16.41 2.32
N LEU A 125 10.12 -15.89 2.56
CA LEU A 125 10.79 -16.02 3.84
C LEU A 125 9.96 -15.36 4.96
N LYS A 126 9.54 -14.10 4.79
CA LYS A 126 8.71 -13.41 5.80
C LYS A 126 7.34 -14.09 5.97
N MET A 127 6.69 -14.55 4.89
CA MET A 127 5.43 -15.30 4.96
C MET A 127 5.53 -16.63 5.73
N SER A 128 6.72 -17.23 5.77
CA SER A 128 6.95 -18.47 6.52
C SER A 128 7.16 -18.24 8.03
N ASP A 129 7.49 -17.01 8.44
CA ASP A 129 7.71 -16.66 9.84
C ASP A 129 6.41 -16.24 10.53
N LYS A 130 5.66 -17.23 11.02
CA LYS A 130 4.40 -17.00 11.73
C LYS A 130 4.58 -16.10 12.97
N LYS A 131 5.70 -16.22 13.68
CA LYS A 131 5.92 -15.42 14.90
C LYS A 131 6.12 -13.94 14.57
N LEU A 132 6.82 -13.65 13.47
CA LEU A 132 6.96 -12.29 12.97
C LEU A 132 5.60 -11.73 12.55
N LEU A 133 4.84 -12.49 11.75
CA LEU A 133 3.56 -12.03 11.22
C LEU A 133 2.50 -11.82 12.30
N ASP A 134 2.48 -12.64 13.34
CA ASP A 134 1.57 -12.46 14.49
C ASP A 134 1.78 -11.11 15.19
N LYS A 135 3.01 -10.59 15.22
CA LYS A 135 3.32 -9.27 15.79
C LYS A 135 2.83 -8.09 14.95
N MET A 136 2.53 -8.32 13.66
CA MET A 136 2.09 -7.27 12.75
C MET A 136 0.64 -6.89 12.98
N GLU A 137 -0.12 -7.76 13.67
CA GLU A 137 -1.54 -7.56 14.01
C GLU A 137 -2.38 -7.18 12.78
N TYR A 138 -2.13 -7.86 11.64
CA TYR A 138 -2.87 -7.62 10.41
C TYR A 138 -4.36 -7.94 10.58
N THR A 139 -5.19 -7.07 10.02
CA THR A 139 -6.62 -7.34 9.81
C THR A 139 -6.82 -8.44 8.76
N ASN A 140 -8.02 -9.01 8.73
CA ASN A 140 -8.37 -10.03 7.72
C ASN A 140 -8.23 -9.49 6.29
N GLU A 141 -8.56 -8.21 6.07
CA GLU A 141 -8.43 -7.55 4.77
C GLU A 141 -6.95 -7.40 4.36
N GLU A 142 -6.10 -6.90 5.26
CA GLU A 142 -4.66 -6.82 5.03
C GLU A 142 -4.07 -8.19 4.68
N TRP A 143 -4.49 -9.25 5.40
CA TRP A 143 -4.08 -10.61 5.11
C TRP A 143 -4.47 -11.11 3.72
N LEU A 144 -5.67 -10.79 3.26
CA LEU A 144 -6.13 -11.15 1.92
C LEU A 144 -5.28 -10.44 0.87
N ASN A 145 -4.99 -9.16 1.07
CA ASN A 145 -4.19 -8.39 0.11
C ASN A 145 -2.73 -8.85 0.07
N ILE A 146 -2.10 -9.11 1.23
CA ILE A 146 -0.71 -9.62 1.31
C ILE A 146 -0.56 -10.93 0.53
N LYS A 147 -1.55 -11.81 0.59
CA LYS A 147 -1.55 -13.07 -0.15
C LYS A 147 -1.76 -12.84 -1.64
N ALA A 148 -2.83 -12.12 -2.00
CA ALA A 148 -3.19 -11.88 -3.39
C ALA A 148 -2.07 -11.14 -4.16
N LEU A 149 -1.49 -10.08 -3.58
CA LEU A 149 -0.41 -9.33 -4.20
C LEU A 149 0.90 -10.15 -4.24
N GLY A 150 1.12 -10.99 -3.22
CA GLY A 150 2.27 -11.89 -3.17
C GLY A 150 2.28 -12.95 -4.26
N GLU A 151 1.10 -13.40 -4.71
CA GLU A 151 0.96 -14.31 -5.85
C GLU A 151 1.36 -13.66 -7.18
N VAL A 152 1.23 -12.33 -7.31
CA VAL A 152 1.61 -11.57 -8.51
C VAL A 152 3.11 -11.32 -8.61
N LEU A 153 3.85 -11.44 -7.49
CA LEU A 153 5.31 -11.30 -7.47
C LEU A 153 6.07 -12.46 -8.15
N HIS A 154 5.37 -13.54 -8.52
CA HIS A 154 5.94 -14.78 -9.08
C HIS A 154 6.06 -14.76 -10.60
#